data_AF-A0A2V9XRH0-F1
#
_entry.id   AF-A0A2V9XRH0-F1
#
_cell.length_a   1.000
_cell.length_b   1.000
_cell.length_c   1.000
_cell.angle_alpha   90.00
_cell.angle_beta   90.00
_cell.angle_gamma   90.00
#
_symmetry.space_group_name_H-M   'P 1'
#
loop_
_entity.id
_entity.type
_entity.pdbx_description
1 polymer ?
#
loop_
_entity_poly.entity_id
_entity_poly.type
_entity_poly.pdbx_seq_one_letter_code
_entity_poly.pdbx_strand_id
1 'polypeptide(L)'
;MYVCTIVFACTVTVMLTAMASYHSHFVGSAVSNSGDAAFRDGLFLGQRDVERGRKPHISSGRWNADSDRRSFISGYLHAYRQMYDRADSQSHRVWSLAEQRGFSDGIIDGLQQRRGSKPFHLNGTENYKTANRGSSNTDDLIRYKKLYQEAYCNGYQVGYYGEPKKTNKNSATYPRSLIRAVFI
;
A
#
# COMPACT_ATOMS: atom_id res chain seq x y z
N MET A 1 27.93 67.19 5.40
CA MET A 1 26.65 66.53 5.72
C MET A 1 26.50 65.25 4.89
N TYR A 2 27.18 64.16 5.26
CA TYR A 2 27.05 62.82 4.61
C TYR A 2 27.44 61.68 5.57
N VAL A 3 27.12 61.81 6.87
CA VAL A 3 27.52 60.80 7.89
C VAL A 3 26.30 60.08 8.50
N CYS A 4 25.07 60.53 8.20
CA CYS A 4 23.86 59.99 8.83
C CYS A 4 23.16 58.85 8.07
N THR A 5 23.67 58.38 6.93
CA THR A 5 23.01 57.30 6.16
C THR A 5 23.58 55.90 6.40
N ILE A 6 24.67 55.75 7.15
CA ILE A 6 25.34 54.45 7.35
C ILE A 6 24.80 53.68 8.58
N VAL A 7 24.01 54.31 9.45
CA VAL A 7 23.54 53.68 10.70
C VAL A 7 22.25 52.84 10.52
N PHE A 8 21.53 52.99 9.41
CA PHE A 8 20.27 52.26 9.18
C PHE A 8 20.42 50.89 8.50
N ALA A 9 21.62 50.50 8.10
CA ALA A 9 21.85 49.23 7.39
C ALA A 9 22.19 48.02 8.30
N CYS A 10 22.47 48.23 9.59
CA CYS A 10 22.98 47.17 10.47
C CYS A 10 21.96 46.54 11.43
N THR A 11 20.68 46.93 11.43
CA THR A 11 19.67 46.37 12.35
C THR A 11 18.64 45.46 11.69
N VAL A 12 18.65 45.33 10.37
CA VAL A 12 17.69 44.44 9.66
C VAL A 12 18.25 43.01 9.48
N THR A 13 19.54 42.78 9.65
CA THR A 13 20.19 41.49 9.39
C THR A 13 20.21 40.50 10.56
N VAL A 14 19.81 40.89 11.77
CA VAL A 14 19.86 39.99 12.95
C VAL A 14 18.49 39.40 13.33
N MET A 15 17.40 39.89 12.74
CA MET A 15 16.03 39.40 13.01
C MET A 15 15.48 38.44 11.94
N LEU A 16 16.36 37.77 11.17
CA LEU A 16 15.95 36.75 10.20
C LEU A 16 16.65 35.38 10.41
N THR A 17 17.12 35.11 11.61
CA THR A 17 17.70 33.80 12.00
C THR A 17 17.05 33.22 13.25
N ALA A 18 15.76 33.51 13.48
CA ALA A 18 15.00 33.00 14.62
C ALA A 18 13.65 32.36 14.24
N MET A 19 13.53 31.84 13.01
CA MET A 19 12.40 31.02 12.57
C MET A 19 12.87 29.89 11.63
N ALA A 20 13.94 29.18 12.02
CA ALA A 20 14.36 27.91 11.39
C ALA A 20 14.05 26.69 12.29
N SER A 21 13.13 26.88 13.22
CA SER A 21 12.50 25.82 14.02
C SER A 21 11.01 25.95 13.76
N TYR A 22 10.34 24.84 13.45
CA TYR A 22 8.92 24.75 13.08
C TYR A 22 8.60 25.03 11.60
N HIS A 23 8.95 24.09 10.73
CA HIS A 23 7.93 23.29 10.03
C HIS A 23 8.65 22.26 9.18
N SER A 24 8.81 21.06 9.72
CA SER A 24 8.96 19.86 8.89
C SER A 24 7.63 19.61 8.18
N HIS A 25 7.31 20.45 7.19
CA HIS A 25 6.37 20.06 6.15
C HIS A 25 7.05 18.95 5.36
N PHE A 26 6.85 17.71 5.83
CA PHE A 26 6.93 16.54 4.98
C PHE A 26 5.79 16.71 3.95
N VAL A 27 6.07 17.52 2.92
CA VAL A 27 5.31 17.50 1.69
C VAL A 27 5.58 16.13 1.13
N GLY A 28 4.61 15.24 1.32
CA GLY A 28 4.50 13.97 0.63
C GLY A 28 4.35 14.25 -0.86
N SER A 29 5.45 14.62 -1.50
CA SER A 29 5.61 14.49 -2.93
C SER A 29 5.61 13.00 -3.18
N ALA A 30 4.46 12.48 -3.57
CA ALA A 30 4.31 11.20 -4.23
C ALA A 30 5.07 11.24 -5.57
N VAL A 31 6.40 11.37 -5.49
CA VAL A 31 7.28 11.04 -6.59
C VAL A 31 7.44 9.55 -6.48
N SER A 32 6.82 8.84 -7.43
CA SER A 32 7.22 7.51 -7.85
C SER A 32 8.69 7.58 -8.26
N ASN A 33 9.59 7.63 -7.28
CA ASN A 33 11.00 7.70 -7.55
C ASN A 33 11.39 6.32 -8.05
N SER A 34 11.67 6.22 -9.34
CA SER A 34 12.47 5.15 -9.93
C SER A 34 13.82 4.97 -9.18
N GLY A 35 14.20 5.93 -8.31
CA GLY A 35 15.28 5.88 -7.33
C GLY A 35 15.01 5.12 -6.02
N ASP A 36 13.77 4.77 -5.68
CA ASP A 36 13.43 4.07 -4.43
C ASP A 36 13.76 2.56 -4.51
N ALA A 37 14.69 2.11 -3.67
CA ALA A 37 15.14 0.72 -3.62
C ALA A 37 13.99 -0.25 -3.29
N ALA A 38 13.07 0.15 -2.42
CA ALA A 38 11.94 -0.68 -2.03
C ALA A 38 10.95 -0.87 -3.18
N PHE A 39 10.66 0.22 -3.92
CA PHE A 39 9.81 0.14 -5.11
C PHE A 39 10.41 -0.78 -6.17
N ARG A 40 11.71 -0.65 -6.48
CA ARG A 40 12.38 -1.50 -7.46
C ARG A 40 12.41 -2.97 -7.05
N ASP A 41 12.69 -3.27 -5.78
CA ASP A 41 12.63 -4.65 -5.25
C ASP A 41 11.21 -5.22 -5.38
N GLY A 42 10.21 -4.44 -4.98
CA GLY A 42 8.80 -4.82 -5.13
C GLY A 42 8.44 -5.14 -6.58
N LEU A 43 8.81 -4.26 -7.51
CA LEU A 43 8.57 -4.44 -8.94
C LEU A 43 9.25 -5.71 -9.48
N PHE A 44 10.52 -5.91 -9.15
CA PHE A 44 11.30 -7.07 -9.57
C PHE A 44 10.70 -8.38 -9.04
N LEU A 45 10.37 -8.44 -7.75
CA LEU A 45 9.74 -9.61 -7.15
C LEU A 45 8.37 -9.90 -7.76
N GLY A 46 7.58 -8.85 -8.00
CA GLY A 46 6.27 -8.98 -8.64
C GLY A 46 6.37 -9.53 -10.06
N GLN A 47 7.31 -9.02 -10.86
CA GLN A 47 7.56 -9.51 -12.23
C GLN A 47 7.97 -10.98 -12.22
N ARG A 48 8.90 -11.37 -11.34
CA ARG A 48 9.35 -12.76 -11.23
C ARG A 48 8.23 -13.71 -10.81
N ASP A 49 7.36 -13.29 -9.89
CA ASP A 49 6.22 -14.11 -9.47
C ASP A 49 5.18 -14.24 -10.60
N VAL A 50 4.90 -13.14 -11.29
CA VAL A 50 4.08 -13.10 -12.50
C VAL A 50 4.60 -14.07 -13.57
N GLU A 51 5.87 -13.97 -13.94
CA GLU A 51 6.52 -14.80 -14.98
C GLU A 51 6.43 -16.29 -14.66
N ARG A 52 6.55 -16.62 -13.37
CA ARG A 52 6.47 -18.01 -12.87
C ARG A 52 5.03 -18.49 -12.69
N GLY A 53 4.03 -17.71 -13.05
CA GLY A 53 2.65 -18.07 -12.83
C GLY A 53 2.35 -18.27 -11.34
N ARG A 54 2.94 -17.49 -10.44
CA ARG A 54 2.67 -17.54 -8.99
C ARG A 54 1.52 -16.62 -8.61
N LYS A 55 0.87 -16.93 -7.49
CA LYS A 55 -0.14 -16.07 -6.89
C LYS A 55 0.54 -14.90 -6.18
N PRO A 56 -0.14 -13.73 -6.05
CA PRO A 56 0.39 -12.64 -5.26
C PRO A 56 0.76 -13.13 -3.86
N HIS A 57 1.96 -12.81 -3.41
CA HIS A 57 2.42 -13.07 -2.05
C HIS A 57 3.29 -11.92 -1.59
N ILE A 58 2.69 -10.99 -0.85
CA ILE A 58 3.36 -9.76 -0.45
C ILE A 58 4.14 -10.02 0.84
N SER A 59 5.48 -9.90 0.78
CA SER A 59 6.36 -10.04 1.94
C SER A 59 6.99 -8.69 2.33
N SER A 60 6.15 -7.71 2.71
CA SER A 60 6.61 -6.35 3.03
C SER A 60 7.44 -6.24 4.31
N GLY A 61 7.44 -7.27 5.16
CA GLY A 61 8.09 -7.27 6.47
C GLY A 61 9.60 -7.03 6.46
N ARG A 62 10.27 -7.22 5.32
CA ARG A 62 11.71 -6.93 5.15
C ARG A 62 12.07 -5.44 5.22
N TRP A 63 11.10 -4.56 4.97
CA TRP A 63 11.29 -3.11 4.99
C TRP A 63 10.94 -2.57 6.37
N ASN A 64 11.83 -1.80 6.99
CA ASN A 64 11.62 -1.33 8.37
C ASN A 64 10.74 -0.07 8.43
N ALA A 65 10.89 0.84 7.48
CA ALA A 65 10.09 2.06 7.44
C ALA A 65 8.71 1.81 6.80
N ASP A 66 7.69 2.49 7.34
CA ASP A 66 6.32 2.47 6.80
C ASP A 66 6.30 2.96 5.34
N SER A 67 7.08 3.98 5.01
CA SER A 67 7.26 4.50 3.64
C SER A 67 7.79 3.43 2.69
N ASP A 68 8.83 2.70 3.09
CA ASP A 68 9.48 1.70 2.25
C ASP A 68 8.54 0.50 2.02
N ARG A 69 7.77 0.12 3.03
CA ARG A 69 6.71 -0.89 2.88
C ARG A 69 5.66 -0.47 1.86
N ARG A 70 5.23 0.81 1.87
CA ARG A 70 4.31 1.33 0.85
C ARG A 70 4.92 1.26 -0.54
N SER A 71 6.15 1.74 -0.68
CA SER A 71 6.86 1.77 -1.96
C SER A 71 7.03 0.37 -2.53
N PHE A 72 7.44 -0.59 -1.70
CA PHE A 72 7.52 -2.00 -2.06
C PHE A 72 6.20 -2.58 -2.55
N ILE A 73 5.13 -2.39 -1.78
CA ILE A 73 3.79 -2.90 -2.14
C ILE A 73 3.31 -2.25 -3.44
N SER A 74 3.54 -0.95 -3.62
CA SER A 74 3.21 -0.24 -4.86
C SER A 74 3.94 -0.83 -6.06
N GLY A 75 5.25 -1.07 -5.96
CA GLY A 75 6.05 -1.71 -7.00
C GLY A 75 5.58 -3.12 -7.33
N TYR A 76 5.32 -3.94 -6.30
CA TYR A 76 4.84 -5.32 -6.47
C TYR A 76 3.49 -5.37 -7.18
N LEU A 77 2.53 -4.55 -6.76
CA LEU A 77 1.22 -4.47 -7.41
C LEU A 77 1.30 -3.88 -8.82
N HIS A 78 2.24 -2.99 -9.09
CA HIS A 78 2.47 -2.45 -10.42
C HIS A 78 2.91 -3.52 -11.43
N ALA A 79 3.71 -4.50 -11.00
CA ALA A 79 4.08 -5.64 -11.84
C ALA A 79 2.87 -6.52 -12.20
N TYR A 80 2.03 -6.84 -11.21
CA TYR A 80 0.81 -7.63 -11.46
C TYR A 80 -0.17 -6.90 -12.38
N ARG A 81 -0.37 -5.59 -12.21
CA ARG A 81 -1.18 -4.78 -13.14
C ARG A 81 -0.69 -4.88 -14.57
N GLN A 82 0.61 -4.67 -14.80
CA GLN A 82 1.20 -4.80 -16.14
C GLN A 82 1.01 -6.18 -16.75
N MET A 83 1.05 -7.24 -15.95
CA MET A 83 0.76 -8.59 -16.43
C MET A 83 -0.68 -8.67 -16.93
N TYR A 84 -1.65 -8.27 -16.11
CA TYR A 84 -3.06 -8.35 -16.48
C TYR A 84 -3.40 -7.49 -17.69
N ASP A 85 -2.85 -6.27 -17.75
CA ASP A 85 -3.01 -5.39 -18.92
C ASP A 85 -2.44 -6.02 -20.21
N ARG A 86 -1.40 -6.87 -20.10
CA ARG A 86 -0.85 -7.65 -21.22
C ARG A 86 -1.59 -8.97 -21.47
N ALA A 87 -2.12 -9.59 -20.41
CA ALA A 87 -2.76 -10.90 -20.41
C ALA A 87 -4.26 -10.86 -20.72
N ASP A 88 -4.84 -9.67 -20.88
CA ASP A 88 -6.18 -9.41 -21.44
C ASP A 88 -6.37 -9.98 -22.87
N SER A 89 -5.33 -10.65 -23.40
CA SER A 89 -5.36 -11.43 -24.64
C SER A 89 -5.39 -12.97 -24.45
N GLN A 90 -5.07 -13.56 -23.27
CA GLN A 90 -4.93 -15.04 -23.20
C GLN A 90 -4.88 -15.74 -21.82
N SER A 91 -4.84 -15.05 -20.66
CA SER A 91 -4.67 -15.76 -19.38
C SER A 91 -5.45 -15.13 -18.21
N HIS A 92 -6.73 -15.49 -18.10
CA HIS A 92 -7.57 -15.17 -16.95
C HIS A 92 -7.32 -16.18 -15.83
N ARG A 93 -6.56 -15.80 -14.81
CA ARG A 93 -6.26 -16.70 -13.68
C ARG A 93 -7.45 -16.68 -12.72
N VAL A 94 -8.23 -17.75 -12.68
CA VAL A 94 -9.45 -17.81 -11.87
C VAL A 94 -9.12 -17.89 -10.37
N TRP A 95 -9.44 -16.84 -9.62
CA TRP A 95 -9.40 -16.83 -8.16
C TRP A 95 -10.55 -17.65 -7.58
N SER A 96 -10.28 -18.50 -6.61
CA SER A 96 -11.34 -19.21 -5.87
C SER A 96 -12.18 -18.23 -5.03
N LEU A 97 -13.41 -18.62 -4.70
CA LEU A 97 -14.30 -17.81 -3.85
C LEU A 97 -13.64 -17.47 -2.49
N ALA A 98 -12.91 -18.43 -1.91
CA ALA A 98 -12.18 -18.23 -0.66
C ALA A 98 -11.14 -17.12 -0.78
N GLU A 99 -10.36 -17.12 -1.87
CA GLU A 99 -9.32 -16.11 -2.11
C GLU A 99 -9.92 -14.73 -2.32
N GLN A 100 -10.99 -14.65 -3.12
CA GLN A 100 -11.69 -13.40 -3.39
C GLN A 100 -12.23 -12.78 -2.09
N ARG A 101 -12.89 -13.58 -1.26
CA ARG A 101 -13.43 -13.14 0.03
C ARG A 101 -12.33 -12.75 0.99
N GLY A 102 -11.33 -13.61 1.15
CA GLY A 102 -10.19 -13.36 2.03
C GLY A 102 -9.50 -12.05 1.68
N PHE A 103 -9.15 -11.84 0.41
CA PHE A 103 -8.49 -10.62 -0.02
C PHE A 103 -9.35 -9.36 0.16
N SER A 104 -10.64 -9.42 -0.18
CA SER A 104 -11.57 -8.30 0.01
C SER A 104 -11.69 -7.91 1.47
N ASP A 105 -11.90 -8.89 2.36
CA ASP A 105 -12.04 -8.65 3.79
C ASP A 105 -10.71 -8.15 4.39
N GLY A 106 -9.59 -8.68 3.91
CA GLY A 106 -8.25 -8.19 4.26
C GLY A 106 -8.08 -6.70 3.95
N ILE A 107 -8.43 -6.25 2.73
CA ILE A 107 -8.33 -4.84 2.36
C ILE A 107 -9.15 -3.95 3.32
N ILE A 108 -10.38 -4.36 3.63
CA ILE A 108 -11.29 -3.60 4.48
C ILE A 108 -10.70 -3.46 5.89
N ASP A 109 -10.30 -4.58 6.49
CA ASP A 109 -9.75 -4.61 7.85
C ASP A 109 -8.43 -3.84 7.94
N GLY A 110 -7.52 -4.04 6.97
CA GLY A 110 -6.24 -3.33 6.89
C GLY A 110 -6.44 -1.82 6.76
N LEU A 111 -7.38 -1.38 5.91
CA LEU A 111 -7.72 0.02 5.74
C LEU A 111 -8.36 0.62 6.99
N GLN A 112 -9.31 -0.07 7.60
CA GLN A 112 -9.96 0.37 8.83
C GLN A 112 -8.93 0.54 9.94
N GLN A 113 -8.01 -0.41 10.07
CA GLN A 113 -6.96 -0.35 11.07
C GLN A 113 -5.98 0.80 10.83
N ARG A 114 -5.59 1.03 9.56
CA ARG A 114 -4.76 2.17 9.19
C ARG A 114 -5.44 3.50 9.48
N ARG A 115 -6.75 3.62 9.18
CA ARG A 115 -7.56 4.82 9.47
C ARG A 115 -7.67 5.10 10.97
N GLY A 116 -7.72 4.04 11.77
CA GLY A 116 -7.67 4.14 13.22
C GLY A 116 -6.27 4.41 13.80
N SER A 117 -5.25 4.60 12.95
CA SER A 117 -3.84 4.76 13.35
C SER A 117 -3.33 3.66 14.27
N LYS A 118 -3.92 2.46 14.19
CA LYS A 118 -3.53 1.31 15.01
C LYS A 118 -2.31 0.62 14.38
N PRO A 119 -1.36 0.09 15.17
CA PRO A 119 -0.20 -0.67 14.66
C PRO A 119 -0.63 -1.85 13.78
N PHE A 120 0.17 -2.27 12.81
CA PHE A 120 -0.13 -3.41 11.93
C PHE A 120 -0.40 -4.69 12.75
N HIS A 121 -1.57 -5.31 12.58
CA HIS A 121 -1.99 -6.45 13.40
C HIS A 121 -2.87 -7.42 12.61
N LEU A 122 -2.24 -8.16 11.70
CA LEU A 122 -2.91 -9.07 10.77
C LEU A 122 -3.57 -10.28 11.47
N ASN A 123 -2.86 -10.94 12.38
CA ASN A 123 -3.33 -12.19 13.00
C ASN A 123 -4.43 -12.01 14.06
N GLY A 124 -4.77 -10.78 14.42
CA GLY A 124 -5.72 -10.52 15.50
C GLY A 124 -7.15 -10.28 15.05
N THR A 125 -7.40 -10.12 13.75
CA THR A 125 -8.74 -9.83 13.23
C THR A 125 -9.63 -11.06 13.30
N GLU A 126 -10.92 -10.84 13.55
CA GLU A 126 -11.88 -11.94 13.63
C GLU A 126 -11.98 -12.67 12.29
N ASN A 127 -12.04 -11.92 11.19
CA ASN A 127 -12.08 -12.47 9.83
C ASN A 127 -10.92 -13.44 9.55
N TYR A 128 -9.70 -13.12 9.99
CA TYR A 128 -8.54 -14.00 9.82
C TYR A 128 -8.62 -15.27 10.68
N LYS A 129 -9.10 -15.15 11.92
CA LYS A 129 -9.22 -16.26 12.87
C LYS A 129 -10.30 -17.24 12.46
N THR A 130 -11.49 -16.75 12.09
CA THR A 130 -12.60 -17.62 11.73
C THR A 130 -12.40 -18.23 10.34
N ALA A 131 -11.98 -17.40 9.37
CA ALA A 131 -11.62 -17.76 7.99
C ALA A 131 -12.61 -18.68 7.23
N ASN A 132 -13.88 -18.72 7.64
CA ASN A 132 -14.91 -19.59 7.07
C ASN A 132 -16.05 -18.81 6.39
N ARG A 133 -15.92 -17.49 6.31
CA ARG A 133 -16.98 -16.61 5.79
C ARG A 133 -17.25 -16.93 4.32
N GLY A 134 -18.46 -17.41 4.02
CA GLY A 134 -18.87 -17.82 2.67
C GLY A 134 -18.61 -19.30 2.33
N SER A 135 -18.11 -20.10 3.27
CA SER A 135 -18.02 -21.55 3.12
C SER A 135 -19.35 -22.21 3.48
N SER A 136 -19.91 -23.03 2.58
CA SER A 136 -21.12 -23.82 2.83
C SER A 136 -20.82 -25.27 3.24
N ASN A 137 -19.63 -25.78 2.91
CA ASN A 137 -19.27 -27.20 3.06
C ASN A 137 -18.18 -27.40 4.11
N THR A 138 -18.36 -28.40 4.97
CA THR A 138 -17.44 -28.72 6.08
C THR A 138 -16.22 -29.52 5.60
N ASP A 139 -16.39 -30.39 4.60
CA ASP A 139 -15.33 -31.31 4.13
C ASP A 139 -14.16 -30.58 3.44
N ASP A 140 -14.43 -29.45 2.79
CA ASP A 140 -13.43 -28.59 2.16
C ASP A 140 -12.99 -27.40 3.03
N LEU A 141 -13.49 -27.31 4.27
CA LEU A 141 -13.30 -26.14 5.13
C LEU A 141 -11.83 -25.86 5.43
N ILE A 142 -10.99 -26.90 5.57
CA ILE A 142 -9.55 -26.74 5.81
C ILE A 142 -8.89 -26.06 4.61
N ARG A 143 -9.18 -26.52 3.40
CA ARG A 143 -8.67 -25.94 2.15
C ARG A 143 -9.19 -24.52 1.96
N TYR A 144 -10.47 -24.30 2.23
CA TYR A 144 -11.11 -22.98 2.17
C TYR A 144 -10.39 -21.99 3.10
N LYS A 145 -10.23 -22.36 4.39
CA LYS A 145 -9.56 -21.51 5.39
C LYS A 145 -8.15 -21.14 4.97
N LYS A 146 -7.38 -22.10 4.46
CA LYS A 146 -6.00 -21.84 4.00
C LYS A 146 -5.96 -20.82 2.87
N LEU A 147 -6.77 -21.02 1.83
CA LEU A 147 -6.86 -20.10 0.68
C LEU A 147 -7.37 -18.72 1.10
N TYR A 148 -8.37 -18.69 1.97
CA TYR A 148 -8.91 -17.46 2.55
C TYR A 148 -7.83 -16.69 3.31
N GLN A 149 -7.11 -17.33 4.24
CA GLN A 149 -6.09 -16.69 5.07
C GLN A 149 -4.92 -16.17 4.24
N GLU A 150 -4.46 -16.95 3.26
CA GLU A 150 -3.37 -16.52 2.37
C GLU A 150 -3.75 -15.25 1.60
N ALA A 151 -4.95 -15.23 1.00
CA ALA A 151 -5.44 -14.07 0.27
C ALA A 151 -5.73 -12.89 1.20
N TYR A 152 -6.25 -13.16 2.41
CA TYR A 152 -6.48 -12.17 3.45
C TYR A 152 -5.19 -11.46 3.85
N CYS A 153 -4.09 -12.19 4.03
CA CYS A 153 -2.80 -11.59 4.37
C CYS A 153 -2.34 -10.57 3.34
N ASN A 154 -2.51 -10.88 2.05
CA ASN A 154 -2.18 -9.98 0.96
C ASN A 154 -3.11 -8.76 0.97
N GLY A 155 -4.42 -9.00 1.03
CA GLY A 155 -5.43 -7.94 1.05
C GLY A 155 -5.21 -6.98 2.21
N TYR A 156 -4.90 -7.50 3.39
CA TYR A 156 -4.63 -6.70 4.59
C TYR A 156 -3.40 -5.80 4.42
N GLN A 157 -2.31 -6.31 3.86
CA GLN A 157 -1.13 -5.48 3.57
C GLN A 157 -1.45 -4.38 2.54
N VAL A 158 -2.21 -4.71 1.49
CA VAL A 158 -2.67 -3.73 0.51
C VAL A 158 -3.58 -2.69 1.16
N GLY A 159 -4.51 -3.10 2.03
CA GLY A 159 -5.41 -2.20 2.73
C GLY A 159 -4.70 -1.27 3.72
N TYR A 160 -3.69 -1.80 4.42
CA TYR A 160 -2.99 -1.08 5.48
C TYR A 160 -1.89 -0.15 4.96
N TYR A 161 -1.10 -0.60 3.98
CA TYR A 161 0.02 0.17 3.42
C TYR A 161 -0.30 0.80 2.06
N GLY A 162 -1.38 0.40 1.39
CA GLY A 162 -1.81 1.00 0.14
C GLY A 162 -2.20 2.46 0.33
N GLU A 163 -1.85 3.29 -0.65
CA GLU A 163 -2.34 4.65 -0.76
C GLU A 163 -3.78 4.62 -1.30
N PRO A 164 -4.81 4.98 -0.54
CA PRO A 164 -6.09 5.30 -1.15
C PRO A 164 -5.89 6.53 -2.03
N LYS A 165 -6.22 6.42 -3.31
CA LYS A 165 -6.19 7.59 -4.20
C LYS A 165 -7.16 8.62 -3.62
N LYS A 166 -6.67 9.80 -3.22
CA LYS A 166 -7.53 10.92 -2.81
C LYS A 166 -8.29 11.42 -4.04
N THR A 167 -9.45 10.84 -4.33
CA THR A 167 -10.41 11.48 -5.24
C THR A 167 -11.06 12.63 -4.49
N ASN A 168 -10.99 13.82 -5.06
CA ASN A 168 -11.62 15.03 -4.52
C ASN A 168 -13.10 14.71 -4.21
N LYS A 169 -13.53 14.97 -2.96
CA LYS A 169 -14.72 14.44 -2.23
C LYS A 169 -14.46 13.22 -1.34
N ASN A 170 -13.90 13.47 -0.15
CA ASN A 170 -14.09 12.78 1.15
C ASN A 170 -14.29 11.25 1.22
N SER A 171 -13.88 10.50 0.21
CA SER A 171 -13.97 9.05 0.15
C SER A 171 -12.67 8.50 -0.40
N ALA A 172 -11.81 8.07 0.51
CA ALA A 172 -10.64 7.25 0.20
C ALA A 172 -11.14 5.90 -0.32
N THR A 173 -11.36 5.81 -1.63
CA THR A 173 -11.83 4.63 -2.35
C THR A 173 -10.66 4.06 -3.14
N TYR A 174 -10.28 2.80 -2.86
CA TYR A 174 -9.32 2.10 -3.72
C TYR A 174 -9.88 2.06 -5.14
N PRO A 175 -9.09 2.43 -6.18
CA PRO A 175 -9.63 2.48 -7.52
C PRO A 175 -10.12 1.07 -7.90
N ARG A 176 -11.28 0.97 -8.55
CA ARG A 176 -11.80 -0.29 -9.08
C ARG A 176 -10.78 -1.05 -9.93
N SER A 177 -9.76 -0.37 -10.47
CA SER A 177 -8.62 -0.99 -11.16
C SER A 177 -7.67 -1.77 -10.25
N LEU A 178 -7.55 -1.44 -8.97
CA LEU A 178 -6.71 -2.16 -8.00
C LEU A 178 -7.38 -3.46 -7.55
N ILE A 179 -8.70 -3.40 -7.41
CA ILE A 179 -9.55 -4.58 -7.20
C ILE A 179 -9.60 -5.37 -8.52
N ARG A 180 -9.88 -4.78 -9.68
CA ARG A 180 -9.85 -5.49 -10.97
C ARG A 180 -8.51 -6.13 -11.28
N ALA A 181 -7.40 -5.42 -11.15
CA ALA A 181 -6.07 -5.97 -11.46
C ALA A 181 -5.53 -6.94 -10.40
N VAL A 182 -6.31 -7.22 -9.36
CA VAL A 182 -6.05 -8.34 -8.46
C VAL A 182 -7.10 -9.43 -8.64
N PHE A 183 -8.34 -9.12 -9.01
CA PHE A 183 -9.47 -10.06 -9.10
C PHE A 183 -9.85 -10.54 -10.52
N ILE A 184 -9.28 -9.98 -11.59
CA ILE A 184 -9.46 -10.40 -13.00
C ILE A 184 -8.17 -11.06 -13.46
#